data_AF-A0AAD7M604-F1
#
_entry.id   AF-A0AAD7M604-F1
#
_cell.length_a   1.000
_cell.length_b   1.000
_cell.length_c   1.000
_cell.angle_alpha   90.00
_cell.angle_beta   90.00
_cell.angle_gamma   90.00
#
_symmetry.space_group_name_H-M   'P 1'
#
loop_
_entity.id
_entity.type
_entity.pdbx_description
1 polymer ?
#
loop_
_entity_poly.entity_id
_entity_poly.type
_entity_poly.pdbx_seq_one_letter_code
_entity_poly.pdbx_strand_id
1 'polypeptide(L)'
;MGVIDLCNSTAFALVKSNTSQQQSVLTLRPSCSFEGNRGKVVVKASTIPVEQVNNSQQQLTGDSFIRAHLRKLSPYQPILPFEVLSSRLGRKPEDIIKLDANENPYGPPPEVLEALGALKFPYVYPDPESRQLRAALAKDSGLESDYILAGCGADELIDLIMRCVLDPGDKIVDCPPTFTMYEFDAAVNGALVIKVPRKADFSLNVELITEVIEQEKPKCIFLTSPNNPDGSIIVDEVLLKILVLPILVVLDEAYIEFSGIQSRMSWVKKYENLIVLRTFSKRAGLAGLRVGYGAFPLSIIEYIWRAKQPYNVSVAAEVSACAALQNPTYLENVKETLVQERDRLYKLLKEVLFLSPYPSYSNFILCEVKSGMDAKKLKEDLAKMGVMIRHYNNKELKGYVRVSVGKPEHTDALMKCLRSLY
;
A
#
# COMPACT_ATOMS: atom_id res chain seq x y z
N MET A 1 -57.51 13.94 -9.11
CA MET A 1 -58.34 14.81 -9.97
C MET A 1 -57.41 15.50 -10.96
N GLY A 2 -57.65 15.34 -12.28
CA GLY A 2 -56.94 15.93 -13.44
C GLY A 2 -55.54 15.36 -13.67
N VAL A 3 -55.15 14.63 -14.72
CA VAL A 3 -55.54 14.52 -16.15
C VAL A 3 -55.47 15.82 -16.93
N ILE A 4 -54.36 16.03 -17.66
CA ILE A 4 -54.35 16.31 -19.11
C ILE A 4 -53.12 15.59 -19.71
N ASP A 5 -53.34 15.06 -20.90
CA ASP A 5 -52.60 14.05 -21.63
C ASP A 5 -52.24 14.58 -23.05
N LEU A 6 -51.46 13.78 -23.80
CA LEU A 6 -51.23 13.81 -25.27
C LEU A 6 -50.16 14.79 -25.79
N CYS A 7 -49.26 14.44 -26.72
CA CYS A 7 -49.20 13.32 -27.67
C CYS A 7 -47.79 13.18 -28.30
N ASN A 8 -47.31 11.93 -28.48
CA ASN A 8 -46.82 11.27 -29.73
C ASN A 8 -45.96 12.06 -30.75
N SER A 9 -44.95 11.53 -31.46
CA SER A 9 -44.60 10.14 -31.82
C SER A 9 -43.34 10.11 -32.72
N THR A 10 -42.55 9.01 -32.66
CA THR A 10 -41.82 8.29 -33.75
C THR A 10 -40.75 9.07 -34.58
N ALA A 11 -39.63 8.52 -35.05
CA ALA A 11 -39.29 7.15 -35.46
C ALA A 11 -37.76 6.94 -35.53
N PHE A 12 -37.35 5.68 -35.46
CA PHE A 12 -36.04 5.14 -35.82
C PHE A 12 -35.74 5.27 -37.33
N ALA A 13 -34.48 5.53 -37.71
CA ALA A 13 -33.87 4.98 -38.93
C ALA A 13 -32.33 5.01 -38.86
N LEU A 14 -31.73 3.82 -39.04
CA LEU A 14 -30.32 3.55 -39.35
C LEU A 14 -30.00 3.92 -40.80
N VAL A 15 -28.88 4.60 -41.08
CA VAL A 15 -28.10 4.41 -42.32
C VAL A 15 -26.59 4.62 -42.06
N LYS A 16 -25.79 3.63 -42.47
CA LYS A 16 -24.32 3.66 -42.61
C LYS A 16 -23.92 4.47 -43.85
N SER A 17 -22.78 5.19 -43.81
CA SER A 17 -21.81 5.15 -44.92
C SER A 17 -20.49 5.86 -44.61
N ASN A 18 -19.43 5.28 -45.16
CA ASN A 18 -18.00 5.56 -45.06
C ASN A 18 -17.52 6.85 -45.76
N THR A 19 -16.19 7.04 -45.69
CA THR A 19 -15.25 7.75 -46.60
C THR A 19 -15.21 9.29 -46.47
N SER A 20 -14.16 9.89 -45.90
CA SER A 20 -12.74 10.04 -46.30
C SER A 20 -12.48 11.21 -47.25
N GLN A 21 -11.61 12.12 -46.78
CA GLN A 21 -10.69 13.00 -47.52
C GLN A 21 -11.26 13.94 -48.61
N GLN A 22 -11.06 15.25 -48.45
CA GLN A 22 -9.95 15.98 -49.09
C GLN A 22 -9.98 17.48 -48.79
N GLN A 23 -8.79 18.05 -48.81
CA GLN A 23 -8.40 19.43 -48.58
C GLN A 23 -9.02 20.41 -49.60
N SER A 24 -9.23 21.67 -49.22
CA SER A 24 -8.79 22.79 -50.06
C SER A 24 -8.61 24.08 -49.26
N VAL A 25 -7.48 24.71 -49.51
CA VAL A 25 -7.04 26.02 -49.03
C VAL A 25 -7.67 27.09 -49.90
N LEU A 26 -8.23 28.16 -49.32
CA LEU A 26 -8.48 29.42 -50.02
C LEU A 26 -8.14 30.60 -49.11
N THR A 27 -7.05 31.26 -49.45
CA THR A 27 -6.60 32.56 -48.94
C THR A 27 -7.32 33.69 -49.68
N LEU A 28 -7.95 34.61 -48.94
CA LEU A 28 -8.22 35.98 -49.41
C LEU A 28 -7.96 36.98 -48.27
N ARG A 29 -7.03 37.90 -48.53
CA ARG A 29 -6.72 39.15 -47.81
C ARG A 29 -7.27 40.33 -48.65
N PRO A 30 -7.20 41.60 -48.22
CA PRO A 30 -7.48 42.17 -46.90
C PRO A 30 -8.24 43.53 -47.01
N SER A 31 -8.29 44.25 -45.88
CA SER A 31 -8.28 45.72 -45.73
C SER A 31 -9.59 46.42 -45.40
N CYS A 32 -9.62 47.05 -44.23
CA CYS A 32 -9.99 48.45 -44.07
C CYS A 32 -9.32 49.03 -42.82
N SER A 33 -8.77 50.22 -43.00
CA SER A 33 -8.02 51.11 -42.12
C SER A 33 -8.81 51.65 -40.92
N PHE A 34 -8.13 52.09 -39.86
CA PHE A 34 -8.24 53.46 -39.33
C PHE A 34 -7.15 53.77 -38.27
N GLU A 35 -6.65 55.01 -38.36
CA GLU A 35 -5.70 55.74 -37.51
C GLU A 35 -6.23 55.90 -36.07
N GLY A 36 -5.48 56.16 -34.99
CA GLY A 36 -4.06 56.36 -34.72
C GLY A 36 -3.94 56.77 -33.24
N ASN A 37 -2.80 56.53 -32.59
CA ASN A 37 -2.25 57.47 -31.61
C ASN A 37 -0.77 57.17 -31.35
N ARG A 38 0.09 58.16 -31.63
CA ARG A 38 1.55 58.07 -31.49
C ARG A 38 1.96 58.46 -30.07
N GLY A 39 2.25 57.45 -29.24
CA GLY A 39 3.13 57.61 -28.07
C GLY A 39 4.57 57.30 -28.47
N LYS A 40 5.45 58.32 -28.49
CA LYS A 40 6.90 58.12 -28.63
C LYS A 40 7.46 57.50 -27.35
N VAL A 41 7.65 56.19 -27.33
CA VAL A 41 8.53 55.54 -26.36
C VAL A 41 9.90 55.39 -27.02
N VAL A 42 10.86 56.20 -26.56
CA VAL A 42 12.27 56.05 -26.94
C VAL A 42 12.84 54.87 -26.15
N VAL A 43 12.84 53.68 -26.75
CA VAL A 43 13.55 52.53 -26.21
C VAL A 43 14.98 52.58 -26.74
N LYS A 44 15.93 52.84 -25.84
CA LYS A 44 17.37 52.73 -26.14
C LYS A 44 17.66 51.29 -26.58
N ALA A 45 18.11 51.13 -27.81
CA ALA A 45 18.58 49.85 -28.31
C ALA A 45 19.89 49.46 -27.59
N SER A 46 19.78 48.52 -26.66
CA SER A 46 20.90 47.69 -26.24
C SER A 46 20.91 46.48 -27.19
N THR A 47 21.83 46.46 -28.14
CA THR A 47 22.10 45.27 -28.95
C THR A 47 22.85 44.27 -28.10
N ILE A 48 22.12 43.47 -27.33
CA ILE A 48 22.60 42.17 -26.89
C ILE A 48 22.60 41.27 -28.14
N PRO A 49 23.68 40.54 -28.45
CA PRO A 49 23.66 39.59 -29.55
C PRO A 49 22.49 38.63 -29.33
N VAL A 50 21.62 38.50 -30.33
CA VAL A 50 20.66 37.39 -30.38
C VAL A 50 21.52 36.13 -30.44
N GLU A 51 21.71 35.46 -29.30
CA GLU A 51 22.12 34.08 -29.32
C GLU A 51 21.16 33.39 -30.29
N GLN A 52 21.71 32.79 -31.33
CA GLN A 52 20.96 31.88 -32.17
C GLN A 52 20.41 30.82 -31.22
N VAL A 53 19.14 30.98 -30.83
CA VAL A 53 18.35 29.91 -30.26
C VAL A 53 18.34 28.87 -31.36
N ASN A 54 19.24 27.90 -31.24
CA ASN A 54 19.15 26.67 -31.98
C ASN A 54 17.77 26.12 -31.67
N ASN A 55 16.82 26.38 -32.56
CA ASN A 55 15.57 25.63 -32.68
C ASN A 55 15.95 24.23 -33.18
N SER A 56 16.79 23.52 -32.43
CA SER A 56 16.65 22.08 -32.35
C SER A 56 15.27 21.89 -31.78
N GLN A 57 14.30 21.59 -32.65
CA GLN A 57 13.00 21.11 -32.24
C GLN A 57 13.28 19.94 -31.30
N GLN A 58 13.29 20.18 -29.99
CA GLN A 58 13.42 19.13 -29.00
C GLN A 58 12.28 18.19 -29.31
N GLN A 59 12.64 17.01 -29.83
CA GLN A 59 11.66 16.02 -30.22
C GLN A 59 10.84 15.72 -28.97
N LEU A 60 9.56 16.08 -29.01
CA LEU A 60 8.67 15.95 -27.86
C LEU A 60 8.54 14.46 -27.54
N THR A 61 9.18 14.01 -26.47
CA THR A 61 9.06 12.65 -25.95
C THR A 61 8.07 12.62 -24.80
N GLY A 62 7.35 11.51 -24.63
CA GLY A 62 6.31 11.41 -23.58
C GLY A 62 6.83 11.62 -22.16
N ASP A 63 8.11 11.28 -21.90
CA ASP A 63 8.72 11.49 -20.59
C ASP A 63 8.88 12.98 -20.25
N SER A 64 8.91 13.89 -21.23
CA SER A 64 9.02 15.34 -21.00
C SER A 64 7.88 15.89 -20.13
N PHE A 65 6.70 15.26 -20.13
CA PHE A 65 5.54 15.61 -19.31
C PHE A 65 5.58 15.02 -17.89
N ILE A 66 6.50 14.08 -17.63
CA ILE A 66 6.61 13.39 -16.35
C ILE A 66 7.56 14.16 -15.42
N ARG A 67 7.18 14.32 -14.15
CA ARG A 67 8.02 14.95 -13.12
C ARG A 67 9.42 14.31 -13.09
N ALA A 68 10.45 15.14 -13.00
CA ALA A 68 11.84 14.71 -13.21
C ALA A 68 12.30 13.59 -12.25
N HIS A 69 11.84 13.60 -11.00
CA HIS A 69 12.20 12.57 -10.02
C HIS A 69 11.58 11.20 -10.32
N LEU A 70 10.36 11.16 -10.89
CA LEU A 70 9.71 9.91 -11.27
C LEU A 70 10.41 9.21 -12.44
N ARG A 71 11.08 9.95 -13.32
CA ARG A 71 11.85 9.35 -14.44
C ARG A 71 13.02 8.49 -13.96
N LYS A 72 13.50 8.73 -12.74
CA LYS A 72 14.60 7.99 -12.10
C LYS A 72 14.11 6.95 -11.09
N LEU A 73 12.81 6.94 -10.78
CA LEU A 73 12.23 6.05 -9.79
C LEU A 73 12.14 4.64 -10.36
N SER A 74 12.81 3.69 -9.70
CA SER A 74 12.64 2.27 -10.03
C SER A 74 11.24 1.81 -9.62
N PRO A 75 10.58 0.93 -10.41
CA PRO A 75 9.31 0.36 -10.01
C PRO A 75 9.44 -0.49 -8.74
N TYR A 76 8.39 -0.51 -7.93
CA TYR A 76 8.28 -1.44 -6.81
C TYR A 76 8.39 -2.90 -7.31
N GLN A 77 9.03 -3.77 -6.52
CA GLN A 77 9.19 -5.19 -6.86
C GLN A 77 8.17 -6.06 -6.10
N PRO A 78 7.02 -6.39 -6.72
CA PRO A 78 5.97 -7.18 -6.08
C PRO A 78 6.31 -8.67 -5.98
N ILE A 79 5.49 -9.40 -5.24
CA ILE A 79 5.41 -10.86 -5.35
C ILE A 79 4.60 -11.22 -6.60
N LEU A 80 4.96 -12.33 -7.24
CA LEU A 80 4.29 -12.80 -8.45
C LEU A 80 2.98 -13.54 -8.09
N PRO A 81 1.90 -13.34 -8.86
CA PRO A 81 0.67 -14.13 -8.75
C PRO A 81 0.87 -15.62 -9.04
N PHE A 82 -0.09 -16.45 -8.60
CA PHE A 82 -0.05 -17.91 -8.78
C PHE A 82 0.10 -18.32 -10.25
N GLU A 83 -0.63 -17.68 -11.14
CA GLU A 83 -0.68 -18.01 -12.57
C GLU A 83 0.67 -17.74 -13.24
N VAL A 84 1.34 -16.66 -12.82
CA VAL A 84 2.67 -16.29 -13.32
C VAL A 84 3.74 -17.24 -12.77
N LEU A 85 3.65 -17.61 -11.49
CA LEU A 85 4.56 -18.59 -10.86
C LEU A 85 4.40 -19.97 -11.49
N SER A 86 3.16 -20.43 -11.66
CA SER A 86 2.81 -21.70 -12.32
C SER A 86 3.43 -21.79 -13.71
N SER A 87 3.22 -20.76 -14.53
CA SER A 87 3.79 -20.69 -15.88
C SER A 87 5.32 -20.71 -15.88
N ARG A 88 5.96 -19.97 -14.95
CA ARG A 88 7.43 -19.88 -14.88
C ARG A 88 8.09 -21.15 -14.35
N LEU A 89 7.44 -21.85 -13.42
CA LEU A 89 7.99 -23.02 -12.74
C LEU A 89 7.59 -24.33 -13.43
N GLY A 90 6.67 -24.29 -14.39
CA GLY A 90 6.12 -25.51 -15.00
C GLY A 90 5.37 -26.38 -14.00
N ARG A 91 4.76 -25.76 -12.98
CA ARG A 91 4.04 -26.43 -11.88
C ARG A 91 2.57 -26.06 -11.94
N LYS A 92 1.68 -26.97 -11.54
CA LYS A 92 0.27 -26.61 -11.38
C LYS A 92 0.11 -25.66 -10.19
N PRO A 93 -0.86 -24.73 -10.20
CA PRO A 93 -1.09 -23.82 -9.08
C PRO A 93 -1.23 -24.53 -7.73
N GLU A 94 -1.89 -25.69 -7.70
CA GLU A 94 -2.07 -26.54 -6.51
C GLU A 94 -0.77 -27.13 -5.95
N ASP A 95 0.30 -27.21 -6.75
CA ASP A 95 1.62 -27.71 -6.34
C ASP A 95 2.52 -26.57 -5.82
N ILE A 96 2.00 -25.33 -5.72
CA ILE A 96 2.74 -24.14 -5.30
C ILE A 96 2.29 -23.75 -3.89
N ILE A 97 3.24 -23.81 -2.96
CA ILE A 97 3.04 -23.38 -1.57
C ILE A 97 3.58 -21.96 -1.43
N LYS A 98 2.67 -20.99 -1.30
CA LYS A 98 3.02 -19.57 -1.13
C LYS A 98 3.21 -19.20 0.34
N LEU A 99 4.47 -18.96 0.72
CA LEU A 99 4.86 -18.48 2.05
C LEU A 99 5.68 -17.17 1.94
N ASP A 100 5.48 -16.38 0.89
CA ASP A 100 6.30 -15.21 0.55
C ASP A 100 5.58 -13.85 0.70
N ALA A 101 4.25 -13.83 0.76
CA ALA A 101 3.43 -12.60 0.77
C ALA A 101 2.60 -12.36 2.05
N ASN A 102 2.76 -13.19 3.09
CA ASN A 102 1.99 -13.12 4.33
C ASN A 102 0.47 -13.20 4.10
N GLU A 103 0.02 -13.94 3.08
CA GLU A 103 -1.39 -14.19 2.80
C GLU A 103 -1.97 -15.15 3.83
N ASN A 104 -3.26 -15.05 4.15
CA ASN A 104 -3.93 -16.03 5.02
C ASN A 104 -4.38 -17.24 4.18
N PRO A 105 -3.81 -18.44 4.37
CA PRO A 105 -4.11 -19.61 3.55
C PRO A 105 -5.47 -20.26 3.84
N TYR A 106 -6.17 -19.83 4.89
CA TYR A 106 -7.50 -20.33 5.24
C TYR A 106 -8.62 -19.60 4.49
N GLY A 107 -8.32 -18.42 3.93
CA GLY A 107 -9.31 -17.57 3.27
C GLY A 107 -10.22 -16.83 4.26
N PRO A 108 -11.24 -16.13 3.75
CA PRO A 108 -12.20 -15.41 4.58
C PRO A 108 -13.30 -16.34 5.13
N PRO A 109 -14.13 -15.85 6.08
CA PRO A 109 -15.35 -16.54 6.49
C PRO A 109 -16.25 -16.90 5.29
N PRO A 110 -16.97 -18.05 5.31
CA PRO A 110 -17.83 -18.48 4.20
C PRO A 110 -18.88 -17.44 3.78
N GLU A 111 -19.36 -16.63 4.72
CA GLU A 111 -20.32 -15.55 4.51
C GLU A 111 -19.82 -14.52 3.49
N VAL A 112 -18.51 -14.38 3.34
CA VAL A 112 -17.91 -13.52 2.31
C VAL A 112 -18.23 -14.02 0.91
N LEU A 113 -18.14 -15.34 0.67
CA LEU A 113 -18.45 -15.94 -0.63
C LEU A 113 -19.96 -15.88 -0.91
N GLU A 114 -20.78 -16.09 0.11
CA GLU A 114 -22.24 -15.93 0.01
C GLU A 114 -22.61 -14.50 -0.37
N ALA A 115 -22.03 -13.51 0.31
CA ALA A 115 -22.29 -12.10 0.07
C ALA A 115 -21.83 -11.65 -1.33
N LEU A 116 -20.69 -12.15 -1.80
CA LEU A 116 -20.23 -11.92 -3.17
C LEU A 116 -21.16 -12.56 -4.22
N GLY A 117 -21.61 -13.80 -3.98
CA GLY A 117 -22.53 -14.51 -4.87
C GLY A 117 -23.93 -13.87 -4.93
N ALA A 118 -24.34 -13.17 -3.87
CA ALA A 118 -25.63 -12.49 -3.76
C ALA A 118 -25.61 -11.02 -4.23
N LEU A 119 -24.51 -10.53 -4.81
CA LEU A 119 -24.34 -9.13 -5.18
C LEU A 119 -25.32 -8.70 -6.28
N LYS A 120 -26.26 -7.79 -5.96
CA LYS A 120 -27.36 -7.42 -6.87
C LYS A 120 -27.02 -6.32 -7.88
N PHE A 121 -26.14 -5.37 -7.52
CA PHE A 121 -25.93 -4.13 -8.29
C PHE A 121 -24.44 -3.76 -8.47
N PRO A 122 -23.61 -4.65 -9.04
CA PRO A 122 -22.19 -4.35 -9.26
C PRO A 122 -21.93 -3.18 -10.24
N TYR A 123 -22.95 -2.77 -11.01
CA TYR A 123 -22.88 -1.67 -11.98
C TYR A 123 -23.21 -0.29 -11.40
N VAL A 124 -23.52 -0.21 -10.10
CA VAL A 124 -23.80 1.06 -9.39
C VAL A 124 -22.59 1.40 -8.52
N TYR A 125 -22.23 2.69 -8.48
CA TYR A 125 -21.12 3.15 -7.64
C TYR A 125 -21.36 2.84 -6.15
N PRO A 126 -20.30 2.53 -5.38
CA PRO A 126 -20.37 2.31 -3.94
C PRO A 126 -20.71 3.61 -3.17
N ASP A 127 -20.98 3.49 -1.87
CA ASP A 127 -21.10 4.66 -0.99
C ASP A 127 -19.72 5.35 -0.86
N PRO A 128 -19.55 6.61 -1.30
CA PRO A 128 -18.25 7.28 -1.25
C PRO A 128 -17.77 7.50 0.19
N GLU A 129 -18.67 7.47 1.18
CA GLU A 129 -18.34 7.57 2.60
C GLU A 129 -18.18 6.20 3.30
N SER A 130 -18.39 5.10 2.57
CA SER A 130 -18.34 3.73 3.08
C SER A 130 -19.08 3.56 4.43
N ARG A 131 -20.28 4.16 4.57
CA ARG A 131 -20.95 4.29 5.88
C ARG A 131 -21.25 2.93 6.51
N GLN A 132 -21.64 1.94 5.71
CA GLN A 132 -21.89 0.59 6.22
C GLN A 132 -20.60 -0.05 6.75
N LEU A 133 -19.53 0.01 5.98
CA LEU A 133 -18.22 -0.49 6.42
C LEU A 133 -17.70 0.23 7.65
N ARG A 134 -17.78 1.57 7.71
CA ARG A 134 -17.36 2.35 8.88
C ARG A 134 -18.18 2.02 10.11
N ALA A 135 -19.49 1.81 9.99
CA ALA A 135 -20.33 1.38 11.10
C ALA A 135 -19.96 -0.03 11.60
N ALA A 136 -19.68 -0.97 10.69
CA ALA A 136 -19.21 -2.32 11.05
C ALA A 136 -17.85 -2.28 11.75
N LEU A 137 -16.91 -1.49 11.22
CA LEU A 137 -15.60 -1.26 11.83
C LEU A 137 -15.69 -0.58 13.20
N ALA A 138 -16.63 0.36 13.38
CA ALA A 138 -16.85 0.99 14.67
C ALA A 138 -17.29 -0.01 15.74
N LYS A 139 -18.17 -0.95 15.35
CA LYS A 139 -18.59 -2.06 16.22
C LYS A 139 -17.45 -3.03 16.54
N ASP A 140 -16.62 -3.39 15.55
CA ASP A 140 -15.49 -4.32 15.72
C ASP A 140 -14.35 -3.72 16.57
N SER A 141 -13.99 -2.47 16.30
CA SER A 141 -12.86 -1.80 16.95
C SER A 141 -13.21 -1.08 18.27
N GLY A 142 -14.49 -0.79 18.50
CA GLY A 142 -14.93 0.05 19.63
C GLY A 142 -14.62 1.54 19.47
N LEU A 143 -14.19 1.98 18.28
CA LEU A 143 -13.91 3.38 17.96
C LEU A 143 -15.07 3.98 17.15
N GLU A 144 -15.47 5.21 17.41
CA GLU A 144 -16.55 5.85 16.67
C GLU A 144 -16.22 6.02 15.18
N SER A 145 -17.22 5.86 14.31
CA SER A 145 -17.06 5.89 12.85
C SER A 145 -16.40 7.17 12.33
N ASP A 146 -16.55 8.27 13.05
CA ASP A 146 -16.02 9.59 12.67
C ASP A 146 -14.49 9.65 12.73
N TYR A 147 -13.87 8.76 13.51
CA TYR A 147 -12.41 8.60 13.55
C TYR A 147 -11.91 7.57 12.53
N ILE A 148 -12.79 6.89 11.78
CA ILE A 148 -12.43 5.80 10.89
C ILE A 148 -12.57 6.24 9.43
N LEU A 149 -11.57 5.90 8.61
CA LEU A 149 -11.62 6.08 7.16
C LEU A 149 -11.22 4.77 6.47
N ALA A 150 -12.03 4.35 5.48
CA ALA A 150 -11.80 3.15 4.69
C ALA A 150 -10.98 3.46 3.43
N GLY A 151 -10.12 2.52 3.03
CA GLY A 151 -9.25 2.62 1.87
C GLY A 151 -9.15 1.34 1.06
N CYS A 152 -8.63 1.45 -0.16
CA CYS A 152 -8.31 0.37 -1.09
C CYS A 152 -7.05 -0.39 -0.62
N GLY A 153 -7.16 -1.00 0.56
CA GLY A 153 -6.01 -1.45 1.35
C GLY A 153 -5.38 -0.32 2.17
N ALA A 154 -4.47 -0.69 3.08
CA ALA A 154 -3.72 0.30 3.87
C ALA A 154 -2.72 1.08 3.00
N ASP A 155 -2.21 0.48 1.92
CA ASP A 155 -1.28 1.12 0.98
C ASP A 155 -1.86 2.39 0.34
N GLU A 156 -3.15 2.41 -0.03
CA GLU A 156 -3.77 3.64 -0.52
C GLU A 156 -3.78 4.73 0.56
N LEU A 157 -4.01 4.36 1.82
CA LEU A 157 -4.01 5.31 2.93
C LEU A 157 -2.60 5.84 3.21
N ILE A 158 -1.55 5.01 3.05
CA ILE A 158 -0.15 5.44 3.15
C ILE A 158 0.13 6.54 2.12
N ASP A 159 -0.16 6.30 0.84
CA ASP A 159 0.03 7.29 -0.23
C ASP A 159 -0.84 8.54 -0.01
N LEU A 160 -2.10 8.37 0.39
CA LEU A 160 -3.03 9.47 0.63
C LEU A 160 -2.56 10.38 1.79
N ILE A 161 -2.06 9.80 2.89
CA ILE A 161 -1.48 10.55 3.99
C ILE A 161 -0.28 11.37 3.50
N MET A 162 0.62 10.75 2.74
CA MET A 162 1.79 11.44 2.19
C MET A 162 1.40 12.60 1.27
N ARG A 163 0.41 12.41 0.39
CA ARG A 163 -0.11 13.49 -0.48
C ARG A 163 -0.69 14.67 0.28
N CYS A 164 -1.26 14.43 1.46
CA CYS A 164 -1.86 15.48 2.28
C CYS A 164 -0.84 16.22 3.15
N VAL A 165 0.28 15.57 3.48
CA VAL A 165 1.23 16.04 4.51
C VAL A 165 2.55 16.55 3.91
N LEU A 166 2.90 16.13 2.69
CA LEU A 166 4.20 16.39 2.08
C LEU A 166 4.11 17.30 0.86
N ASP A 167 4.93 18.34 0.85
CA ASP A 167 5.37 19.02 -0.37
C ASP A 167 6.59 18.30 -0.96
N PRO A 168 6.84 18.38 -2.29
CA PRO A 168 8.09 17.89 -2.87
C PRO A 168 9.31 18.53 -2.18
N GLY A 169 10.24 17.68 -1.72
CA GLY A 169 11.41 18.09 -0.93
C GLY A 169 11.22 18.01 0.59
N ASP A 170 10.00 17.85 1.09
CA ASP A 170 9.77 17.52 2.50
C ASP A 170 10.40 16.17 2.86
N LYS A 171 10.64 15.97 4.15
CA LYS A 171 11.34 14.79 4.67
C LYS A 171 10.39 13.91 5.48
N ILE A 172 10.55 12.59 5.34
CA ILE A 172 9.96 11.60 6.24
C ILE A 172 11.07 10.84 6.97
N VAL A 173 10.72 10.25 8.12
CA VAL A 173 11.58 9.28 8.80
C VAL A 173 11.07 7.87 8.50
N ASP A 174 12.00 7.00 8.11
CA ASP A 174 11.76 5.57 7.95
C ASP A 174 12.76 4.77 8.80
N CYS A 175 12.33 3.64 9.35
CA CYS A 175 13.10 2.86 10.32
C CYS A 175 13.47 1.46 9.80
N PRO A 176 14.40 1.34 8.84
CA PRO A 176 14.73 0.06 8.22
C PRO A 176 15.46 -0.90 9.19
N PRO A 177 15.30 -2.21 9.02
CA PRO A 177 14.39 -2.84 8.06
C PRO A 177 12.92 -2.71 8.52
N THR A 178 12.08 -2.28 7.58
CA THR A 178 10.63 -2.14 7.75
C THR A 178 9.94 -2.29 6.39
N PHE A 179 8.66 -1.93 6.29
CA PHE A 179 7.89 -2.05 5.07
C PHE A 179 8.35 -1.06 3.98
N THR A 180 8.85 -1.59 2.88
CA THR A 180 9.47 -0.83 1.79
C THR A 180 8.54 0.11 1.01
N MET A 181 7.21 0.01 1.21
CA MET A 181 6.27 0.91 0.56
C MET A 181 6.38 2.34 1.09
N TYR A 182 6.80 2.55 2.33
CA TYR A 182 6.96 3.90 2.87
C TYR A 182 8.02 4.70 2.08
N GLU A 183 9.19 4.10 1.83
CA GLU A 183 10.22 4.72 1.00
C GLU A 183 9.75 4.91 -0.46
N PHE A 184 9.03 3.93 -1.01
CA PHE A 184 8.51 4.01 -2.37
C PHE A 184 7.49 5.14 -2.54
N ASP A 185 6.47 5.22 -1.68
CA ASP A 185 5.42 6.23 -1.75
C ASP A 185 5.96 7.64 -1.44
N ALA A 186 6.96 7.75 -0.55
CA ALA A 186 7.65 9.02 -0.32
C ALA A 186 8.36 9.48 -1.60
N ALA A 187 9.06 8.57 -2.28
CA ALA A 187 9.70 8.88 -3.55
C ALA A 187 8.69 9.22 -4.66
N VAL A 188 7.53 8.56 -4.71
CA VAL A 188 6.43 8.94 -5.62
C VAL A 188 5.99 10.37 -5.33
N ASN A 189 5.82 10.75 -4.06
CA ASN A 189 5.42 12.09 -3.66
C ASN A 189 6.53 13.14 -3.81
N GLY A 190 7.76 12.73 -4.10
CA GLY A 190 8.91 13.63 -4.26
C GLY A 190 9.51 14.07 -2.92
N ALA A 191 9.19 13.35 -1.85
CA ALA A 191 9.76 13.54 -0.54
C ALA A 191 11.14 12.85 -0.41
N LEU A 192 11.93 13.34 0.55
CA LEU A 192 13.21 12.76 0.94
C LEU A 192 13.00 11.81 2.12
N VAL A 193 13.73 10.70 2.13
CA VAL A 193 13.65 9.70 3.21
C VAL A 193 14.90 9.78 4.07
N ILE A 194 14.73 10.12 5.34
CA ILE A 194 15.79 9.99 6.36
C ILE A 194 15.65 8.60 6.99
N LYS A 195 16.63 7.74 6.70
CA LYS A 195 16.67 6.39 7.27
C LYS A 195 17.31 6.44 8.65
N VAL A 196 16.57 5.98 9.66
CA VAL A 196 17.07 5.74 11.01
C VAL A 196 17.03 4.23 11.26
N PRO A 197 18.12 3.50 10.96
CA PRO A 197 18.11 2.05 11.07
C PRO A 197 17.77 1.58 12.48
N ARG A 198 16.99 0.50 12.57
CA ARG A 198 16.75 -0.23 13.81
C ARG A 198 18.08 -0.76 14.36
N LYS A 199 18.12 -0.99 15.67
CA LYS A 199 19.26 -1.62 16.37
C LYS A 199 19.39 -3.08 15.89
N ALA A 200 20.51 -3.73 16.23
CA ALA A 200 20.81 -5.10 15.80
C ALA A 200 19.78 -6.14 16.28
N ASP A 201 19.02 -5.82 17.34
CA ASP A 201 17.91 -6.62 17.87
C ASP A 201 16.55 -6.24 17.27
N PHE A 202 16.54 -5.46 16.19
CA PHE A 202 15.36 -4.88 15.51
C PHE A 202 14.56 -3.86 16.33
N SER A 203 15.01 -3.48 17.53
CA SER A 203 14.37 -2.40 18.29
C SER A 203 14.61 -1.03 17.65
N LEU A 204 13.72 -0.07 17.94
CA LEU A 204 13.87 1.30 17.45
C LEU A 204 15.03 2.01 18.15
N ASN A 205 15.76 2.85 17.40
CA ASN A 205 16.74 3.76 17.96
C ASN A 205 16.09 5.10 18.30
N VAL A 206 15.38 5.14 19.44
CA VAL A 206 14.60 6.32 19.88
C VAL A 206 15.49 7.55 20.06
N GLU A 207 16.72 7.35 20.55
CA GLU A 207 17.71 8.41 20.72
C GLU A 207 18.01 9.08 19.37
N LEU A 208 18.39 8.28 18.35
CA LEU A 208 18.67 8.79 17.02
C LEU A 208 17.43 9.33 16.29
N ILE A 209 16.25 8.73 16.50
CA ILE A 209 14.98 9.25 15.99
C ILE A 209 14.75 10.67 16.53
N THR A 210 14.97 10.88 17.83
CA THR A 210 14.80 12.18 18.47
C THR A 210 15.75 13.22 17.88
N GLU A 211 17.04 12.90 17.79
CA GLU A 211 18.06 13.78 17.19
C GLU A 211 17.70 14.17 15.75
N VAL A 212 17.29 13.20 14.93
CA VAL A 212 16.89 13.44 13.53
C VAL A 212 15.67 14.35 13.46
N ILE A 213 14.67 14.14 14.31
CA ILE A 213 13.45 14.97 14.30
C ILE A 213 13.78 16.42 14.67
N GLU A 214 14.63 16.63 15.68
CA GLU A 214 15.04 17.96 16.12
C GLU A 214 15.85 18.71 15.05
N GLN A 215 16.77 18.02 14.39
CA GLN A 215 17.69 18.63 13.42
C GLN A 215 17.04 18.84 12.05
N GLU A 216 16.36 17.82 11.53
CA GLU A 216 15.91 17.79 10.14
C GLU A 216 14.45 18.23 9.96
N LYS A 217 13.68 18.26 11.06
CA LYS A 217 12.25 18.62 11.10
C LYS A 217 11.40 17.90 10.04
N PRO A 218 11.47 16.56 9.95
CA PRO A 218 10.64 15.78 9.04
C PRO A 218 9.16 15.91 9.39
N LYS A 219 8.29 15.76 8.40
CA LYS A 219 6.84 15.94 8.56
C LYS A 219 6.16 14.75 9.24
N CYS A 220 6.61 13.55 8.92
CA CYS A 220 6.05 12.33 9.48
C CYS A 220 7.08 11.21 9.63
N ILE A 221 6.75 10.24 10.49
CA ILE A 221 7.48 9.00 10.70
C ILE A 221 6.52 7.82 10.51
N PHE A 222 6.96 6.82 9.76
CA PHE A 222 6.23 5.56 9.63
C PHE A 222 6.82 4.51 10.57
N LEU A 223 5.96 3.91 11.39
CA LEU A 223 6.32 2.87 12.33
C LEU A 223 5.39 1.67 12.11
N THR A 224 5.95 0.46 12.03
CA THR A 224 5.15 -0.77 11.89
C THR A 224 5.24 -1.58 13.17
N SER A 225 4.11 -2.01 13.72
CA SER A 225 4.04 -2.83 14.92
C SER A 225 2.80 -3.74 14.92
N PRO A 226 2.95 -5.08 14.86
CA PRO A 226 4.20 -5.82 14.69
C PRO A 226 4.96 -5.48 13.41
N ASN A 227 6.29 -5.38 13.48
CA ASN A 227 7.13 -4.94 12.37
C ASN A 227 7.19 -5.96 11.24
N ASN A 228 7.14 -5.49 10.00
CA ASN A 228 7.48 -6.30 8.84
C ASN A 228 8.87 -5.87 8.36
N PRO A 229 9.93 -6.69 8.54
CA PRO A 229 9.83 -8.14 8.33
C PRO A 229 10.17 -9.05 9.51
N ASP A 230 10.60 -8.54 10.66
CA ASP A 230 11.08 -9.38 11.79
C ASP A 230 9.98 -9.81 12.76
N GLY A 231 8.86 -9.10 12.82
CA GLY A 231 7.71 -9.44 13.68
C GLY A 231 7.78 -8.87 15.09
N SER A 232 8.75 -7.99 15.42
CA SER A 232 8.85 -7.32 16.73
C SER A 232 7.71 -6.34 16.99
N ILE A 233 7.42 -6.09 18.26
CA ILE A 233 6.42 -5.13 18.72
C ILE A 233 7.11 -3.85 19.20
N ILE A 234 6.49 -2.70 18.92
CA ILE A 234 6.79 -1.44 19.60
C ILE A 234 5.99 -1.42 20.90
N VAL A 235 6.67 -1.42 22.04
CA VAL A 235 6.03 -1.31 23.36
C VAL A 235 5.55 0.12 23.60
N ASP A 236 4.52 0.27 24.41
CA ASP A 236 3.84 1.56 24.62
C ASP A 236 4.77 2.65 25.12
N GLU A 237 5.70 2.33 26.04
CA GLU A 237 6.69 3.30 26.54
C GLU A 237 7.54 3.90 25.40
N VAL A 238 7.95 3.08 24.43
CA VAL A 238 8.75 3.52 23.28
C VAL A 238 7.91 4.40 22.35
N LEU A 239 6.68 4.00 22.05
CA LEU A 239 5.79 4.78 21.19
C LEU A 239 5.44 6.14 21.84
N LEU A 240 5.20 6.16 23.15
CA LEU A 240 4.92 7.39 23.89
C LEU A 240 6.10 8.38 23.86
N LYS A 241 7.35 7.90 23.90
CA LYS A 241 8.54 8.75 23.73
C LYS A 241 8.62 9.40 22.34
N ILE A 242 8.09 8.76 21.31
CA ILE A 242 8.05 9.34 19.95
C ILE A 242 6.85 10.29 19.81
N LEU A 243 5.70 9.97 20.41
CA LEU A 243 4.49 10.78 20.32
C LEU A 243 4.61 12.16 20.96
N VAL A 244 5.54 12.35 21.90
CA VAL A 244 5.83 13.68 22.49
C VAL A 244 6.65 14.60 21.56
N LEU A 245 7.22 14.06 20.49
CA LEU A 245 8.00 14.82 19.52
C LEU A 245 7.07 15.54 18.51
N PRO A 246 7.51 16.67 17.92
CA PRO A 246 6.70 17.45 16.98
C PRO A 246 6.68 16.82 15.58
N ILE A 247 6.18 15.59 15.49
CA ILE A 247 6.09 14.80 14.26
C ILE A 247 4.74 14.09 14.15
N LEU A 248 4.23 13.93 12.94
CA LEU A 248 3.10 13.03 12.68
C LEU A 248 3.58 11.58 12.69
N VAL A 249 3.06 10.77 13.61
CA VAL A 249 3.33 9.33 13.69
C VAL A 249 2.26 8.56 12.93
N VAL A 250 2.66 7.81 11.91
CA VAL A 250 1.80 6.85 11.21
C VAL A 250 2.18 5.45 11.68
N LEU A 251 1.34 4.87 12.53
CA LEU A 251 1.51 3.53 13.07
C LEU A 251 0.76 2.50 12.21
N ASP A 252 1.49 1.65 11.51
CA ASP A 252 0.95 0.53 10.74
C ASP A 252 0.80 -0.71 11.62
N GLU A 253 -0.45 -1.08 11.87
CA GLU A 253 -0.90 -2.22 12.66
C GLU A 253 -1.43 -3.36 11.77
N ALA A 254 -0.90 -3.55 10.55
CA ALA A 254 -1.35 -4.59 9.62
C ALA A 254 -1.32 -6.04 10.15
N TYR A 255 -0.54 -6.30 11.21
CA TYR A 255 -0.36 -7.61 11.83
C TYR A 255 -0.80 -7.67 13.29
N ILE A 256 -1.43 -6.61 13.82
CA ILE A 256 -1.71 -6.48 15.25
C ILE A 256 -2.59 -7.61 15.78
N GLU A 257 -3.44 -8.23 14.96
CA GLU A 257 -4.30 -9.30 15.41
C GLU A 257 -3.53 -10.55 15.85
N PHE A 258 -2.35 -10.82 15.26
CA PHE A 258 -1.55 -12.01 15.59
C PHE A 258 -0.69 -11.84 16.86
N SER A 259 -0.69 -10.64 17.44
CA SER A 259 0.26 -10.24 18.47
C SER A 259 -0.23 -10.51 19.89
N GLY A 260 -1.55 -10.62 20.09
CA GLY A 260 -2.16 -10.69 21.42
C GLY A 260 -2.20 -9.36 22.18
N ILE A 261 -1.69 -8.26 21.61
CA ILE A 261 -1.79 -6.92 22.19
C ILE A 261 -2.98 -6.16 21.62
N GLN A 262 -3.53 -5.24 22.42
CA GLN A 262 -4.62 -4.37 21.98
C GLN A 262 -4.11 -3.36 20.95
N SER A 263 -4.92 -3.13 19.92
CA SER A 263 -4.67 -2.09 18.93
C SER A 263 -4.73 -0.70 19.54
N ARG A 264 -3.92 0.20 19.00
CA ARG A 264 -3.82 1.59 19.44
C ARG A 264 -4.76 2.53 18.70
N MET A 265 -5.70 2.01 17.91
CA MET A 265 -6.69 2.84 17.20
C MET A 265 -7.39 3.85 18.12
N SER A 266 -7.74 3.49 19.36
CA SER A 266 -8.42 4.40 20.29
C SER A 266 -7.54 5.56 20.77
N TRP A 267 -6.22 5.47 20.60
CA TRP A 267 -5.28 6.50 21.04
C TRP A 267 -5.36 7.76 20.20
N VAL A 268 -5.91 7.70 18.98
CA VAL A 268 -6.10 8.88 18.11
C VAL A 268 -7.06 9.92 18.73
N LYS A 269 -7.85 9.52 19.74
CA LYS A 269 -8.69 10.45 20.53
C LYS A 269 -7.89 11.29 21.52
N LYS A 270 -6.66 10.86 21.82
CA LYS A 270 -5.77 11.49 22.81
C LYS A 270 -4.55 12.15 22.16
N TYR A 271 -4.06 11.61 21.04
CA TYR A 271 -2.86 12.08 20.36
C TYR A 271 -3.21 12.60 18.97
N GLU A 272 -3.23 13.93 18.83
CA GLU A 272 -3.56 14.64 17.58
C GLU A 272 -2.52 14.40 16.46
N ASN A 273 -1.35 13.84 16.79
CA ASN A 273 -0.28 13.51 15.87
C ASN A 273 -0.13 11.99 15.65
N LEU A 274 -1.16 11.18 15.93
CA LEU A 274 -1.13 9.73 15.71
C LEU A 274 -2.20 9.31 14.71
N ILE A 275 -1.77 8.63 13.64
CA ILE A 275 -2.65 7.87 12.74
C ILE A 275 -2.35 6.39 12.91
N VAL A 276 -3.37 5.54 12.94
CA VAL A 276 -3.20 4.07 13.01
C VAL A 276 -3.81 3.41 11.79
N LEU A 277 -3.05 2.60 11.07
CA LEU A 277 -3.49 1.90 9.85
C LEU A 277 -3.69 0.41 10.09
N ARG A 278 -4.73 -0.15 9.47
CA ARG A 278 -5.11 -1.56 9.57
C ARG A 278 -5.61 -2.10 8.24
N THR A 279 -5.67 -3.43 8.13
CA THR A 279 -6.03 -4.08 6.88
C THR A 279 -6.85 -5.34 7.07
N PHE A 280 -7.70 -5.65 6.08
CA PHE A 280 -8.35 -6.95 5.96
C PHE A 280 -7.48 -7.97 5.21
N SER A 281 -6.32 -7.57 4.68
CA SER A 281 -5.48 -8.42 3.85
C SER A 281 -4.87 -9.60 4.61
N LYS A 282 -4.72 -9.49 5.93
CA LYS A 282 -4.04 -10.48 6.77
C LYS A 282 -5.07 -11.32 7.52
N ARG A 283 -5.49 -10.93 8.73
CA ARG A 283 -6.44 -11.70 9.55
C ARG A 283 -7.66 -12.17 8.76
N ALA A 284 -8.33 -11.26 8.06
CA ALA A 284 -9.60 -11.56 7.38
C ALA A 284 -9.47 -12.29 6.03
N GLY A 285 -8.24 -12.56 5.54
CA GLY A 285 -8.04 -13.29 4.29
C GLY A 285 -8.53 -12.58 3.03
N LEU A 286 -8.66 -11.25 3.06
CA LEU A 286 -9.17 -10.45 1.93
C LEU A 286 -8.06 -9.75 1.13
N ALA A 287 -6.86 -10.34 1.07
CA ALA A 287 -5.70 -9.73 0.40
C ALA A 287 -6.01 -9.35 -1.07
N GLY A 288 -6.73 -10.20 -1.80
CA GLY A 288 -7.09 -9.95 -3.19
C GLY A 288 -8.16 -8.87 -3.41
N LEU A 289 -8.95 -8.53 -2.38
CA LEU A 289 -10.06 -7.58 -2.52
C LEU A 289 -9.69 -6.12 -2.24
N ARG A 290 -8.48 -5.89 -1.71
CA ARG A 290 -7.92 -4.56 -1.47
C ARG A 290 -8.84 -3.69 -0.61
N VAL A 291 -9.03 -4.10 0.65
CA VAL A 291 -9.75 -3.30 1.65
C VAL A 291 -8.93 -3.14 2.92
N GLY A 292 -8.88 -1.90 3.40
CA GLY A 292 -8.17 -1.48 4.60
C GLY A 292 -8.85 -0.27 5.21
N TYR A 293 -8.33 0.17 6.34
CA TYR A 293 -8.90 1.30 7.08
C TYR A 293 -7.83 1.91 7.98
N GLY A 294 -8.09 3.11 8.47
CA GLY A 294 -7.28 3.73 9.49
C GLY A 294 -8.12 4.48 10.52
N ALA A 295 -7.55 4.65 11.71
CA ALA A 295 -8.02 5.56 12.74
C ALA A 295 -7.22 6.86 12.65
N PHE A 296 -7.91 7.99 12.73
CA PHE A 296 -7.34 9.33 12.55
C PHE A 296 -7.92 10.27 13.60
N PRO A 297 -7.14 11.24 14.12
CA PRO A 297 -7.68 12.33 14.91
C PRO A 297 -8.65 13.15 14.06
N LEU A 298 -9.70 13.71 14.68
CA LEU A 298 -10.71 14.49 13.96
C LEU A 298 -10.12 15.71 13.25
N SER A 299 -9.06 16.29 13.83
CA SER A 299 -8.31 17.42 13.27
C SER A 299 -7.59 17.10 11.96
N ILE A 300 -7.28 15.82 11.69
CA ILE A 300 -6.58 15.38 10.47
C ILE A 300 -7.55 14.75 9.48
N ILE A 301 -8.46 13.90 9.96
CA ILE A 301 -9.32 13.08 9.08
C ILE A 301 -10.15 13.93 8.12
N GLU A 302 -10.55 15.15 8.53
CA GLU A 302 -11.31 16.06 7.69
C GLU A 302 -10.57 16.46 6.40
N TYR A 303 -9.23 16.56 6.43
CA TYR A 303 -8.42 16.89 5.26
C TYR A 303 -8.17 15.67 4.39
N ILE A 304 -8.00 14.51 5.03
CA ILE A 304 -7.88 13.23 4.32
C ILE A 304 -9.16 12.97 3.49
N TRP A 305 -10.34 13.25 4.05
CA TRP A 305 -11.62 13.16 3.31
C TRP A 305 -11.68 14.05 2.08
N ARG A 306 -11.07 15.25 2.11
CA ARG A 306 -11.06 16.18 0.96
C ARG A 306 -10.19 15.66 -0.18
N ALA A 307 -9.10 14.97 0.14
CA ALA A 307 -8.14 14.46 -0.85
C ALA A 307 -8.50 13.05 -1.36
N LYS A 308 -9.22 12.27 -0.56
CA LYS A 308 -9.65 10.91 -0.89
C LYS A 308 -10.51 10.89 -2.14
N GLN A 309 -10.19 9.99 -3.08
CA GLN A 309 -11.04 9.79 -4.24
C GLN A 309 -12.38 9.19 -3.82
N PRO A 310 -13.52 9.70 -4.34
CA PRO A 310 -14.79 9.04 -4.12
C PRO A 310 -14.78 7.65 -4.77
N TYR A 311 -15.53 6.71 -4.19
CA TYR A 311 -15.74 5.37 -4.75
C TYR A 311 -14.48 4.47 -4.84
N ASN A 312 -13.44 4.78 -4.09
CA ASN A 312 -12.16 4.06 -4.09
C ASN A 312 -12.24 2.60 -3.58
N VAL A 313 -13.13 2.31 -2.62
CA VAL A 313 -13.41 0.95 -2.13
C VAL A 313 -14.51 0.35 -2.98
N SER A 314 -14.20 -0.74 -3.69
CA SER A 314 -15.19 -1.40 -4.56
C SER A 314 -16.37 -1.99 -3.76
N VAL A 315 -17.54 -2.09 -4.39
CA VAL A 315 -18.73 -2.71 -3.78
C VAL A 315 -18.44 -4.13 -3.30
N ALA A 316 -17.69 -4.92 -4.10
CA ALA A 316 -17.27 -6.26 -3.71
C ALA A 316 -16.42 -6.25 -2.45
N ALA A 317 -15.46 -5.33 -2.36
CA ALA A 317 -14.56 -5.22 -1.21
C ALA A 317 -15.29 -4.77 0.07
N GLU A 318 -16.20 -3.79 -0.04
CA GLU A 318 -17.04 -3.34 1.09
C GLU A 318 -17.94 -4.46 1.61
N VAL A 319 -18.68 -5.14 0.71
CA VAL A 319 -19.58 -6.23 1.08
C VAL A 319 -18.82 -7.38 1.73
N SER A 320 -17.66 -7.76 1.18
CA SER A 320 -16.82 -8.81 1.76
C SER A 320 -16.25 -8.42 3.13
N ALA A 321 -15.80 -7.19 3.32
CA ALA A 321 -15.31 -6.72 4.61
C ALA A 321 -16.43 -6.72 5.66
N CYS A 322 -17.62 -6.21 5.31
CA CYS A 322 -18.79 -6.24 6.19
C CYS A 322 -19.20 -7.68 6.56
N ALA A 323 -19.25 -8.59 5.59
CA ALA A 323 -19.57 -9.99 5.84
C ALA A 323 -18.53 -10.68 6.73
N ALA A 324 -17.23 -10.40 6.52
CA ALA A 324 -16.17 -10.96 7.36
C ALA A 324 -16.33 -10.55 8.84
N LEU A 325 -16.68 -9.28 9.10
CA LEU A 325 -16.88 -8.75 10.47
C LEU A 325 -18.13 -9.32 11.16
N GLN A 326 -19.07 -9.94 10.43
CA GLN A 326 -20.24 -10.57 11.02
C GLN A 326 -19.92 -11.92 11.68
N ASN A 327 -18.78 -12.53 11.37
CA ASN A 327 -18.34 -13.80 11.95
C ASN A 327 -17.02 -13.65 12.75
N PRO A 328 -17.06 -12.97 13.92
CA PRO A 328 -15.88 -12.78 14.75
C PRO A 328 -15.30 -14.11 15.25
N THR A 329 -16.14 -15.13 15.46
CA THR A 329 -15.70 -16.46 15.90
C THR A 329 -14.82 -17.16 14.86
N TYR A 330 -15.17 -17.11 13.57
CA TYR A 330 -14.31 -17.65 12.52
C TYR A 330 -12.96 -16.94 12.47
N LEU A 331 -12.98 -15.60 12.49
CA LEU A 331 -11.76 -14.78 12.45
C LEU A 331 -10.83 -15.09 13.63
N GLU A 332 -11.41 -15.29 14.81
CA GLU A 332 -10.68 -15.66 16.03
C GLU A 332 -10.07 -17.06 15.93
N ASN A 333 -10.85 -18.07 15.51
CA ASN A 333 -10.37 -19.45 15.36
C ASN A 333 -9.22 -19.56 14.34
N VAL A 334 -9.33 -18.87 13.19
CA VAL A 334 -8.27 -18.86 12.17
C VAL A 334 -7.03 -18.13 12.68
N LYS A 335 -7.20 -17.01 13.40
CA LYS A 335 -6.09 -16.30 14.05
C LYS A 335 -5.36 -17.21 15.05
N GLU A 336 -6.08 -17.88 15.94
CA GLU A 336 -5.49 -18.81 16.92
C GLU A 336 -4.76 -19.96 16.24
N THR A 337 -5.34 -20.54 15.18
CA THR A 337 -4.72 -21.60 14.38
C THR A 337 -3.40 -21.13 13.77
N LEU A 338 -3.37 -19.93 13.18
CA LEU A 338 -2.14 -19.34 12.62
C LEU A 338 -1.10 -19.02 13.71
N VAL A 339 -1.51 -18.58 14.89
CA VAL A 339 -0.60 -18.32 16.01
C VAL A 339 0.02 -19.63 16.51
N GLN A 340 -0.77 -20.70 16.67
CA GLN A 340 -0.26 -22.02 17.04
C GLN A 340 0.70 -22.57 15.99
N GLU A 341 0.37 -22.43 14.71
CA GLU A 341 1.24 -22.90 13.63
C GLU A 341 2.52 -22.04 13.50
N ARG A 342 2.46 -20.74 13.81
CA ARG A 342 3.66 -19.89 13.93
C ARG A 342 4.63 -20.45 14.97
N ASP A 343 4.11 -20.81 16.15
CA ASP A 343 4.94 -21.31 17.24
C ASP A 343 5.55 -22.69 16.90
N ARG A 344 4.80 -23.54 16.18
CA ARG A 344 5.29 -24.80 15.62
C ARG A 344 6.36 -24.58 14.57
N LEU A 345 6.11 -23.72 13.57
CA LEU A 345 7.06 -23.36 12.52
C LEU A 345 8.35 -22.80 13.12
N TYR A 346 8.26 -21.92 14.12
CA TYR A 346 9.42 -21.35 14.81
C TYR A 346 10.32 -22.43 15.43
N LYS A 347 9.71 -23.40 16.14
CA LYS A 347 10.45 -24.52 16.75
C LYS A 347 11.13 -25.38 15.69
N LEU A 348 10.43 -25.70 14.60
CA LEU A 348 10.98 -26.52 13.52
C LEU A 348 12.11 -25.80 12.75
N LEU A 349 11.97 -24.50 12.50
CA LEU A 349 13.03 -23.71 11.85
C LEU A 349 14.30 -23.63 12.71
N LYS A 350 14.20 -23.71 14.04
CA LYS A 350 15.38 -23.79 14.93
C LYS A 350 16.18 -25.08 14.77
N GLU A 351 15.54 -26.16 14.32
CA GLU A 351 16.22 -27.45 14.07
C GLU A 351 17.07 -27.42 12.79
N VAL A 352 16.87 -26.43 11.91
CA VAL A 352 17.62 -26.30 10.66
C VAL A 352 18.96 -25.61 10.93
N LEU A 353 20.06 -26.35 10.76
CA LEU A 353 21.41 -25.94 11.19
C LEU A 353 21.84 -24.58 10.66
N PHE A 354 21.52 -24.28 9.39
CA PHE A 354 21.88 -23.02 8.74
C PHE A 354 20.87 -21.89 8.92
N LEU A 355 19.82 -22.06 9.74
CA LEU A 355 18.85 -21.02 10.03
C LEU A 355 18.93 -20.53 11.48
N SER A 356 18.61 -19.24 11.66
CA SER A 356 18.40 -18.57 12.95
C SER A 356 17.06 -17.84 12.88
N PRO A 357 15.94 -18.46 13.30
CA PRO A 357 14.64 -17.80 13.29
C PRO A 357 14.50 -16.79 14.44
N TYR A 358 13.85 -15.66 14.15
CA TYR A 358 13.53 -14.62 15.12
C TYR A 358 12.12 -14.82 15.69
N PRO A 359 11.90 -14.59 17.01
CA PRO A 359 10.55 -14.54 17.57
C PRO A 359 9.70 -13.51 16.84
N SER A 360 8.43 -13.83 16.61
CA SER A 360 7.53 -12.99 15.82
C SER A 360 6.15 -12.91 16.46
N TYR A 361 5.57 -11.72 16.42
CA TYR A 361 4.19 -11.44 16.79
C TYR A 361 3.28 -11.22 15.57
N SER A 362 3.75 -11.61 14.39
CA SER A 362 3.04 -11.51 13.10
C SER A 362 2.59 -12.89 12.59
N ASN A 363 2.14 -12.98 11.33
CA ASN A 363 1.86 -14.23 10.62
C ASN A 363 3.02 -14.71 9.73
N PHE A 364 4.26 -14.47 10.17
CA PHE A 364 5.48 -14.86 9.47
C PHE A 364 6.65 -14.93 10.45
N ILE A 365 7.77 -15.51 10.03
CA ILE A 365 9.02 -15.60 10.78
C ILE A 365 10.17 -15.14 9.87
N LEU A 366 10.98 -14.22 10.38
CA LEU A 366 12.25 -13.86 9.77
C LEU A 366 13.32 -14.85 10.22
N CYS A 367 14.16 -15.29 9.30
CA CYS A 367 15.29 -16.18 9.56
C CYS A 367 16.56 -15.58 8.99
N GLU A 368 17.59 -15.45 9.81
CA GLU A 368 18.96 -15.31 9.31
C GLU A 368 19.42 -16.65 8.72
N VAL A 369 20.01 -16.60 7.54
CA VAL A 369 20.68 -17.73 6.89
C VAL A 369 22.17 -17.62 7.22
N LYS A 370 22.65 -18.55 8.04
CA LYS A 370 24.02 -18.55 8.60
C LYS A 370 25.07 -18.85 7.53
N SER A 371 26.33 -18.55 7.90
CA SER A 371 27.52 -18.86 7.10
C SER A 371 27.52 -20.32 6.64
N GLY A 372 27.46 -20.53 5.32
CA GLY A 372 27.39 -21.85 4.70
C GLY A 372 26.33 -21.95 3.61
N MET A 373 25.32 -21.08 3.63
CA MET A 373 24.28 -21.02 2.60
C MET A 373 23.97 -19.57 2.21
N ASP A 374 23.75 -19.33 0.92
CA ASP A 374 23.32 -18.04 0.41
C ASP A 374 21.79 -17.93 0.48
N ALA A 375 21.27 -16.85 1.09
CA ALA A 375 19.84 -16.67 1.33
C ALA A 375 19.03 -16.56 0.02
N LYS A 376 19.60 -15.94 -1.02
CA LYS A 376 18.97 -15.85 -2.34
C LYS A 376 18.92 -17.22 -2.99
N LYS A 377 20.01 -17.99 -2.95
CA LYS A 377 20.06 -19.36 -3.46
C LYS A 377 19.08 -20.27 -2.72
N LEU A 378 18.97 -20.18 -1.39
CA LEU A 378 17.98 -20.91 -0.61
C LEU A 378 16.56 -20.64 -1.11
N LYS A 379 16.21 -19.35 -1.31
CA LYS A 379 14.91 -18.96 -1.88
C LYS A 379 14.70 -19.53 -3.28
N GLU A 380 15.72 -19.55 -4.14
CA GLU A 380 15.64 -20.09 -5.50
C GLU A 380 15.48 -21.61 -5.52
N ASP A 381 16.22 -22.32 -4.66
CA ASP A 381 16.16 -23.77 -4.58
C ASP A 381 14.83 -24.25 -4.00
N LEU A 382 14.32 -23.61 -2.94
CA LEU A 382 12.96 -23.88 -2.44
C LEU A 382 11.88 -23.58 -3.50
N ALA A 383 12.05 -22.52 -4.28
CA ALA A 383 11.11 -22.21 -5.35
C ALA A 383 11.05 -23.30 -6.43
N LYS A 384 12.20 -23.89 -6.80
CA LYS A 384 12.24 -25.05 -7.72
C LYS A 384 11.51 -26.26 -7.13
N MET A 385 11.50 -26.40 -5.81
CA MET A 385 10.79 -27.45 -5.07
C MET A 385 9.29 -27.15 -4.89
N GLY A 386 8.82 -25.96 -5.28
CA GLY A 386 7.42 -25.55 -5.19
C GLY A 386 7.07 -24.73 -3.95
N VAL A 387 8.06 -24.35 -3.12
CA VAL A 387 7.84 -23.58 -1.89
C VAL A 387 8.38 -22.16 -2.06
N MET A 388 7.50 -21.17 -2.04
CA MET A 388 7.87 -19.76 -2.21
C MET A 388 8.11 -19.12 -0.84
N ILE A 389 9.32 -18.62 -0.60
CA ILE A 389 9.65 -17.79 0.57
C ILE A 389 10.15 -16.42 0.13
N ARG A 390 10.13 -15.44 1.03
CA ARG A 390 10.59 -14.08 0.73
C ARG A 390 12.09 -13.95 1.00
N HIS A 391 12.81 -13.34 0.06
CA HIS A 391 14.18 -12.86 0.22
C HIS A 391 14.21 -11.35 -0.02
N TYR A 392 15.13 -10.63 0.63
CA TYR A 392 15.30 -9.19 0.49
C TYR A 392 16.68 -8.87 -0.08
N ASN A 393 16.74 -7.93 -1.02
CA ASN A 393 17.99 -7.52 -1.67
C ASN A 393 18.60 -6.24 -1.05
N ASN A 394 18.06 -5.74 0.07
CA ASN A 394 18.58 -4.57 0.76
C ASN A 394 19.70 -4.93 1.75
N LYS A 395 20.48 -3.92 2.13
CA LYS A 395 21.70 -4.09 2.94
C LYS A 395 21.39 -4.64 4.34
N GLU A 396 20.30 -4.17 4.93
CA GLU A 396 19.90 -4.46 6.32
C GLU A 396 19.42 -5.91 6.52
N LEU A 397 18.95 -6.55 5.45
CA LEU A 397 18.44 -7.93 5.48
C LEU A 397 19.28 -8.85 4.57
N LYS A 398 20.51 -8.45 4.27
CA LYS A 398 21.43 -9.31 3.53
C LYS A 398 21.66 -10.59 4.32
N GLY A 399 21.35 -11.74 3.71
CA GLY A 399 21.45 -13.03 4.37
C GLY A 399 20.19 -13.46 5.12
N TYR A 400 19.06 -12.77 4.96
CA TYR A 400 17.81 -13.14 5.60
C TYR A 400 16.76 -13.65 4.59
N VAL A 401 15.91 -14.55 5.08
CA VAL A 401 14.67 -14.93 4.42
C VAL A 401 13.50 -14.78 5.38
N ARG A 402 12.30 -14.51 4.86
CA ARG A 402 11.07 -14.50 5.67
C ARG A 402 10.13 -15.58 5.15
N VAL A 403 9.58 -16.35 6.07
CA VAL A 403 8.63 -17.43 5.81
C VAL A 403 7.29 -17.03 6.41
N SER A 404 6.25 -16.92 5.59
CA SER A 404 4.88 -16.72 6.05
C SER A 404 4.37 -17.98 6.75
N VAL A 405 3.49 -17.83 7.71
CA VAL A 405 2.86 -18.97 8.37
C VAL A 405 1.76 -19.52 7.47
N GLY A 406 1.88 -20.79 7.13
CA GLY A 406 0.95 -21.53 6.27
C GLY A 406 -0.05 -22.36 7.08
N LYS A 407 -0.61 -23.38 6.42
CA LYS A 407 -1.29 -24.50 7.10
C LYS A 407 -0.25 -25.52 7.59
N PRO A 408 -0.58 -26.44 8.52
CA PRO A 408 0.36 -27.45 9.00
C PRO A 408 1.06 -28.24 7.88
N GLU A 409 0.33 -28.61 6.83
CA GLU A 409 0.85 -29.31 5.65
C GLU A 409 1.84 -28.45 4.84
N HIS A 410 1.71 -27.12 4.85
CA HIS A 410 2.68 -26.22 4.22
C HIS A 410 3.99 -26.20 5.00
N THR A 411 3.91 -26.18 6.33
CA THR A 411 5.08 -26.29 7.21
C THR A 411 5.78 -27.63 7.02
N ASP A 412 5.04 -28.74 6.96
CA ASP A 412 5.61 -30.07 6.73
C ASP A 412 6.34 -30.15 5.38
N ALA A 413 5.74 -29.60 4.32
CA ALA A 413 6.35 -29.53 3.00
C ALA A 413 7.62 -28.66 2.98
N LEU A 414 7.58 -27.49 3.62
CA LEU A 414 8.76 -26.62 3.76
C LEU A 414 9.90 -27.34 4.50
N MET A 415 9.59 -28.00 5.63
CA MET A 415 10.59 -28.71 6.42
C MET A 415 11.18 -29.90 5.68
N LYS A 416 10.36 -30.63 4.91
CA LYS A 416 10.85 -31.67 4.00
C LYS A 416 11.82 -31.11 2.96
N CYS A 417 11.53 -29.93 2.39
CA CYS A 417 12.42 -29.30 1.42
C CYS A 417 13.74 -28.86 2.07
N LEU A 418 13.68 -28.19 3.22
CA LEU A 418 14.85 -27.71 3.95
C LEU A 418 15.79 -28.86 4.33
N ARG A 419 15.25 -29.98 4.85
CA ARG A 419 16.02 -31.19 5.20
C ARG A 419 16.68 -31.91 4.02
N SER A 420 16.37 -31.54 2.78
CA SER A 420 17.02 -32.10 1.60
C SER A 420 18.20 -31.26 1.10
N LEU A 421 18.38 -30.06 1.66
CA LEU A 421 19.42 -29.11 1.28
C LEU A 421 20.70 -29.22 2.14
N TYR A 422 20.69 -30.12 3.12
CA TYR A 422 21.81 -30.50 3.99
C TYR A 422 21.60 -31.95 4.46
#